data_AF-A0A9P0BTI4-F1
#
_entry.id   AF-A0A9P0BTI4-F1
#
_cell.length_a   1.000
_cell.length_b   1.000
_cell.length_c   1.000
_cell.angle_alpha   90.00
_cell.angle_beta   90.00
_cell.angle_gamma   90.00
#
_symmetry.space_group_name_H-M   'P 1'
#
loop_
_entity.id
_entity.type
_entity.pdbx_description
1 polymer ?
#
loop_
_entity_poly.entity_id
_entity_poly.type
_entity_poly.pdbx_seq_one_letter_code
_entity_poly.pdbx_strand_id
1 'polypeptide(L)'
;MNYGTCCVLWCRNTRRNSSCKFYLFPTSKLNLQLRKMWIAAVNRKNDDGSPWSPKPYDRICSNHFIGGKKSDDMASLSYVPSIFPSSNHFYQLIRLFKKK
;
A
#
# COMPACT_ATOMS: atom_id res chain seq x y z
N MET A 1 15.70 -1.07 -9.85
CA MET A 1 14.94 -1.29 -8.59
C MET A 1 14.20 0.00 -8.24
N ASN A 2 12.87 -0.04 -8.08
CA ASN A 2 12.04 1.16 -7.98
C ASN A 2 11.76 1.50 -6.51
N TYR A 3 12.75 2.10 -5.82
CA TYR A 3 12.75 2.32 -4.36
C TYR A 3 11.76 3.38 -3.86
N GLY A 4 10.90 3.91 -4.72
CA GLY A 4 10.06 5.05 -4.41
C GLY A 4 8.63 4.92 -4.91
N THR A 5 8.13 3.71 -5.14
CA THR A 5 6.76 3.48 -5.63
C THR A 5 5.93 2.76 -4.58
N CYS A 6 4.65 3.13 -4.46
CA CYS A 6 3.72 2.44 -3.57
C CYS A 6 3.42 1.03 -4.06
N CYS A 7 3.43 0.03 -3.18
CA CYS A 7 3.13 -1.37 -3.53
C CYS A 7 1.62 -1.70 -3.54
N VAL A 8 0.78 -0.80 -3.04
CA VAL A 8 -0.68 -0.97 -3.04
C VAL A 8 -1.21 -0.98 -4.47
N LEU A 9 -2.00 -2.00 -4.80
CA LEU A 9 -2.61 -2.11 -6.13
C LEU A 9 -3.42 -0.86 -6.45
N TRP A 10 -3.33 -0.42 -7.70
CA TRP A 10 -4.01 0.77 -8.24
C TRP A 10 -3.51 2.12 -7.67
N CYS A 11 -2.58 2.11 -6.71
CA CYS A 11 -1.89 3.32 -6.30
C CYS A 11 -0.73 3.62 -7.26
N ARG A 12 -0.72 4.82 -7.85
CA ARG A 12 0.34 5.27 -8.77
C ARG A 12 1.31 6.25 -8.12
N ASN A 13 1.25 6.40 -6.80
CA ASN A 13 2.12 7.31 -6.08
C ASN A 13 3.55 6.80 -6.13
N THR A 14 4.42 7.71 -6.52
CA THR A 14 5.87 7.58 -6.53
C THR A 14 6.49 8.79 -5.84
N ARG A 15 7.74 8.70 -5.41
CA ARG A 15 8.50 9.83 -4.87
C ARG A 15 8.65 10.99 -5.87
N ARG A 16 8.45 10.74 -7.18
CA ARG A 16 8.61 11.74 -8.23
C ARG A 16 7.33 12.50 -8.56
N ASN A 17 6.16 11.88 -8.33
CA ASN A 17 4.85 12.44 -8.72
C ASN A 17 3.94 12.74 -7.52
N SER A 18 4.45 12.63 -6.29
CA SER A 18 3.68 12.87 -5.07
C SER A 18 4.57 13.39 -3.94
N SER A 19 3.98 14.15 -3.03
CA SER A 19 4.60 14.58 -1.77
C SER A 19 4.45 13.56 -0.65
N CYS A 20 4.02 12.32 -0.98
CA CYS A 20 3.78 11.27 0.00
C CYS A 20 5.08 10.86 0.70
N LYS A 21 4.97 10.50 1.98
CA LYS A 21 5.99 9.70 2.66
C LYS A 21 5.81 8.24 2.27
N PHE A 22 6.89 7.49 2.17
CA PHE A 22 6.86 6.07 1.78
C PHE A 22 7.42 5.21 2.91
N TYR A 23 6.53 4.50 3.60
CA TYR A 23 6.86 3.69 4.76
C TYR A 23 7.18 2.25 4.33
N LEU A 24 8.30 1.71 4.84
CA LEU A 24 8.62 0.29 4.70
C LEU A 24 7.72 -0.53 5.60
N PHE A 25 7.50 -1.79 5.22
CA PHE A 25 6.91 -2.75 6.12
C PHE A 25 7.80 -2.93 7.36
N PRO A 26 7.23 -3.04 8.57
CA PRO A 26 8.01 -3.28 9.77
C PRO A 26 8.87 -4.54 9.64
N THR A 27 10.11 -4.46 10.11
CA THR A 27 11.09 -5.57 10.09
C THR A 27 11.57 -5.96 11.49
N SER A 28 11.36 -5.11 12.49
CA SER A 28 11.80 -5.36 13.86
C SER A 28 11.06 -6.55 14.50
N LYS A 29 11.81 -7.28 15.33
CA LYS A 29 11.39 -8.18 16.42
C LYS A 29 9.96 -7.92 16.92
N LEU A 30 9.82 -6.71 17.45
CA LEU A 30 8.68 -6.25 18.21
C LEU A 30 7.46 -5.91 17.35
N ASN A 31 7.67 -5.70 16.04
CA ASN A 31 6.64 -5.24 15.11
C ASN A 31 6.24 -6.32 14.09
N LEU A 32 6.55 -7.59 14.35
CA LEU A 32 6.15 -8.69 13.46
C LEU A 32 4.63 -8.80 13.33
N GLN A 33 3.88 -8.53 14.41
CA GLN A 33 2.42 -8.55 14.36
C GLN A 33 1.88 -7.39 13.50
N LEU A 34 2.44 -6.19 13.66
CA LEU A 34 2.10 -5.03 12.82
C LEU A 34 2.41 -5.31 11.34
N ARG A 35 3.54 -5.96 11.04
CA ARG A 35 3.88 -6.39 9.68
C ARG A 35 2.80 -7.29 9.10
N LYS A 36 2.33 -8.29 9.86
CA LYS A 36 1.24 -9.19 9.41
C LYS A 36 -0.05 -8.42 9.15
N MET A 37 -0.40 -7.47 10.02
CA MET A 37 -1.57 -6.61 9.83
C MET A 37 -1.47 -5.76 8.55
N TRP A 38 -0.31 -5.16 8.28
CA TRP A 38 -0.09 -4.38 7.05
C TRP A 38 -0.17 -5.26 5.79
N ILE A 39 0.39 -6.46 5.83
CA ILE A 39 0.30 -7.43 4.71
C ILE A 39 -1.16 -7.81 4.46
N ALA A 40 -1.90 -8.12 5.53
CA ALA A 40 -3.32 -8.46 5.44
C ALA A 40 -4.16 -7.28 4.90
N ALA A 41 -3.89 -6.06 5.35
CA ALA A 41 -4.60 -4.86 4.89
C ALA A 41 -4.37 -4.57 3.41
N VAL A 42 -3.16 -4.78 2.91
CA VAL A 42 -2.86 -4.64 1.47
C VAL A 42 -3.63 -5.65 0.62
N ASN A 43 -3.96 -6.82 1.20
CA ASN A 43 -4.81 -7.86 0.60
C ASN A 43 -4.50 -8.16 -0.87
N ARG A 44 -3.21 -8.20 -1.20
CA ARG A 44 -2.73 -8.47 -2.56
C ARG A 44 -2.54 -9.97 -2.76
N LYS A 45 -2.80 -10.43 -3.98
CA LYS A 45 -2.40 -11.75 -4.48
C LYS A 45 -1.39 -11.60 -5.62
N ASN A 46 -0.60 -12.64 -5.84
CA ASN A 46 0.20 -12.76 -7.06
C ASN A 46 -0.73 -13.11 -8.25
N ASP A 47 -0.20 -13.03 -9.47
CA ASP A 47 -0.98 -13.26 -10.69
C ASP A 47 -1.50 -14.70 -10.81
N ASP A 48 -0.79 -15.66 -10.18
CA ASP A 48 -1.18 -17.07 -10.04
C ASP A 48 -2.18 -17.32 -8.90
N GLY A 49 -2.62 -16.27 -8.19
CA GLY A 49 -3.54 -16.34 -7.06
C GLY A 49 -2.88 -16.71 -5.72
N SER A 50 -1.57 -16.99 -5.69
CA SER A 50 -0.85 -17.30 -4.47
C SER A 50 -0.75 -16.07 -3.53
N PRO A 51 -0.55 -16.28 -2.21
CA PRO A 51 -0.37 -15.19 -1.26
C PRO A 51 0.82 -14.30 -1.64
N TRP A 52 0.58 -12.99 -1.70
CA TRP A 52 1.65 -12.04 -1.90
C TRP A 52 2.38 -11.73 -0.59
N SER A 53 3.68 -11.50 -0.66
CA SER A 53 4.51 -11.05 0.46
C SER A 53 5.39 -9.86 0.04
N PRO A 54 5.53 -8.83 0.88
CA PRO A 54 6.33 -7.65 0.55
C PRO A 54 7.82 -7.97 0.51
N LYS A 55 8.46 -7.49 -0.55
CA LYS A 55 9.92 -7.45 -0.70
C LYS A 55 10.53 -6.44 0.27
N PRO A 56 11.85 -6.52 0.56
CA PRO A 56 12.52 -5.61 1.50
C PRO A 56 12.37 -4.12 1.17
N TYR A 57 12.14 -3.77 -0.09
CA TYR A 57 12.01 -2.38 -0.55
C TYR A 57 10.58 -1.97 -0.90
N ASP A 58 9.60 -2.84 -0.67
CA ASP A 58 8.20 -2.49 -0.89
C ASP A 58 7.74 -1.48 0.16
N ARG A 59 7.01 -0.46 -0.30
CA ARG A 59 6.60 0.68 0.52
C ARG A 59 5.12 0.95 0.36
N ILE A 60 4.49 1.41 1.43
CA ILE A 60 3.14 1.96 1.40
C ILE A 60 3.25 3.48 1.51
N CYS A 61 2.61 4.20 0.59
CA CYS A 61 2.60 5.66 0.65
C CYS A 61 1.67 6.17 1.76
N SER A 62 1.95 7.37 2.25
CA SER A 62 1.28 7.94 3.42
C SER A 62 -0.22 8.16 3.24
N ASN A 63 -0.71 8.28 2.01
CA ASN A 63 -2.15 8.42 1.72
C ASN A 63 -2.98 7.19 2.10
N HIS A 64 -2.36 6.05 2.36
CA HIS A 64 -3.07 4.85 2.83
C HIS A 64 -3.35 4.87 4.34
N PHE A 65 -2.87 5.90 5.05
CA PHE A 65 -3.05 6.06 6.49
C PHE A 65 -3.93 7.27 6.79
N ILE A 66 -4.81 7.13 7.77
CA ILE A 66 -5.67 8.23 8.23
C ILE A 66 -4.79 9.42 8.66
N GLY A 67 -5.14 10.62 8.20
CA GLY A 67 -4.34 11.84 8.42
C GLY A 67 -3.03 11.91 7.62
N GLY A 68 -2.80 11.03 6.65
CA GLY A 68 -1.63 11.10 5.78
C GLY A 68 -0.31 10.75 6.49
N LYS A 69 -0.35 10.00 7.60
CA LYS A 69 0.83 9.60 8.36
C LYS A 69 0.56 8.32 9.15
N LYS A 70 1.52 7.40 9.21
CA LYS A 70 1.43 6.24 10.09
C LYS A 70 1.56 6.66 11.56
N SER A 71 0.91 5.92 12.46
CA SER A 71 1.14 5.97 13.90
C SER A 71 1.97 4.77 14.36
N ASP A 72 2.70 4.95 15.46
CA ASP A 72 3.32 3.84 16.22
C ASP A 72 2.47 3.42 17.44
N ASP A 73 1.44 4.21 17.78
CA ASP A 73 0.44 3.87 18.79
C ASP A 73 -0.60 2.89 18.21
N MET A 74 -0.75 1.75 18.87
CA MET A 74 -1.68 0.67 18.50
C MET A 74 -3.16 1.10 18.57
N ALA A 75 -3.51 2.06 19.42
CA ALA A 75 -4.87 2.57 19.54
C ALA A 75 -5.23 3.55 18.40
N SER A 76 -4.25 4.01 17.63
CA SER A 76 -4.49 4.96 16.55
C SER A 76 -5.09 4.29 15.32
N LEU A 77 -6.08 4.95 14.72
CA LEU A 77 -6.65 4.53 13.44
C LEU A 77 -5.63 4.56 12.28
N SER A 78 -4.50 5.25 12.43
CA SER A 78 -3.41 5.28 11.45
C SER A 78 -2.26 4.31 11.77
N TYR A 79 -2.45 3.38 12.72
CA TYR A 79 -1.50 2.31 13.03
C TYR A 79 -1.36 1.31 11.87
N VAL A 80 -2.48 0.98 11.22
CA VAL A 80 -2.56 0.07 10.05
C VAL A 80 -3.06 0.87 8.85
N PRO A 81 -2.54 0.66 7.62
CA PRO A 81 -3.10 1.30 6.45
C PRO A 81 -4.53 0.82 6.24
N SER A 82 -5.45 1.75 5.97
CA SER A 82 -6.89 1.50 5.91
C SER A 82 -7.58 2.17 4.73
N ILE A 83 -6.90 3.10 4.04
CA ILE A 83 -7.45 3.81 2.88
C ILE A 83 -6.92 3.13 1.62
N PHE A 84 -7.75 2.38 0.90
CA PHE A 84 -7.35 1.70 -0.33
C PHE A 84 -8.21 2.14 -1.51
N PRO A 85 -7.64 2.29 -2.72
CA PRO A 85 -8.45 2.50 -3.91
C PRO A 85 -9.38 1.29 -4.07
N SER A 86 -10.69 1.52 -4.13
CA SER A 86 -11.63 0.45 -4.48
C SER A 86 -11.22 -0.14 -5.82
N SER A 87 -11.05 -1.46 -5.89
CA SER A 87 -10.88 -2.19 -7.15
C SER A 87 -12.21 -2.16 -7.92
N ASN A 88 -12.62 -0.99 -8.37
CA ASN A 88 -13.88 -0.86 -9.07
C ASN A 88 -13.63 -1.28 -10.53
N HIS A 89 -14.31 -2.34 -10.96
CA HIS A 89 -14.33 -2.85 -12.35
C HIS A 89 -14.54 -1.72 -13.38
N PHE A 90 -15.18 -0.62 -12.95
CA PHE A 90 -15.37 0.61 -13.72
C PHE A 90 -14.06 1.26 -14.22
N TYR A 91 -12.95 1.17 -13.49
CA TYR A 91 -11.66 1.74 -13.91
C TYR A 91 -10.98 0.95 -15.04
N GLN A 92 -11.35 -0.32 -15.27
CA GLN A 92 -10.90 -1.07 -16.45
C GLN A 92 -11.64 -0.59 -17.70
N LEU A 93 -12.96 -0.35 -17.59
CA LEU A 93 -13.78 0.15 -18.70
C LEU A 93 -13.41 1.58 -19.10
N ILE A 94 -13.21 2.50 -18.14
CA ILE A 94 -12.74 3.87 -18.47
C ILE A 94 -11.36 3.85 -19.16
N ARG A 95 -10.50 2.87 -18.87
CA ARG A 95 -9.22 2.70 -19.56
C ARG A 95 -9.35 2.20 -21.00
N LEU A 96 -10.40 1.46 -21.34
CA LEU A 96 -10.71 1.09 -22.72
C LEU A 96 -11.27 2.28 -23.51
N PHE A 97 -12.03 3.16 -22.87
CA PHE A 97 -12.62 4.33 -23.53
C PHE A 97 -11.70 5.57 -23.60
N LYS A 98 -10.68 5.69 -22.74
CA LYS A 98 -9.68 6.78 -22.78
C LYS A 98 -8.44 6.46 -23.64
N LYS A 99 -8.48 5.38 -24.43
CA LYS A 99 -7.47 5.01 -25.44
C LYS A 99 -7.98 5.28 -26.88
N LYS A 100 -8.86 6.27 -27.05
CA LYS A 100 -9.16 6.90 -28.33
C LYS A 100 -8.67 8.34 -28.31
#